data_AF-A0A7C1JYS5-F1
#
_entry.id   AF-A0A7C1JYS5-F1
#
_cell.length_a   1.000
_cell.length_b   1.000
_cell.length_c   1.000
_cell.angle_alpha   90.00
_cell.angle_beta   90.00
_cell.angle_gamma   90.00
#
_symmetry.space_group_name_H-M   'P 1'
#
loop_
_entity.id
_entity.type
_entity.pdbx_description
1 polymer ?
#
loop_
_entity_poly.entity_id
_entity_poly.type
_entity_poly.pdbx_seq_one_letter_code
_entity_poly.pdbx_strand_id
1 'polypeptide(L)'
;MSERIDAVRLGTRGSMLARWQTDYVAGLLAKAWPHLHIHVEVLHTQGDRVLDRPLPLIGGKGLFTAELEDALHSGAIDLAVHSLKDLPIELTPGLTIGAIPTRGAVHDVVISRSGHPLAQLPAGATVGTSSRRRSAQLLRACPHLRTIDIRGNVDTRIRKTLDPAGPYDAIVLAAA
;
A
#
# COMPACT_ATOMS: atom_id res chain seq x y z
N MET A 1 -35.44 1.63 -15.37
CA MET A 1 -34.68 2.87 -15.61
C MET A 1 -33.68 2.99 -14.48
N SER A 2 -32.38 2.92 -14.76
CA SER A 2 -31.37 3.17 -13.72
C SER A 2 -31.47 4.66 -13.34
N GLU A 3 -31.58 4.96 -12.05
CA GLU A 3 -31.40 6.33 -11.57
C GLU A 3 -30.05 6.85 -12.06
N ARG A 4 -30.04 8.12 -12.48
CA ARG A 4 -28.83 8.79 -12.91
C ARG A 4 -28.03 9.11 -11.65
N ILE A 5 -26.85 8.53 -11.53
CA ILE A 5 -25.94 8.82 -10.41
C ILE A 5 -25.19 10.10 -10.77
N ASP A 6 -25.54 11.20 -10.10
CA ASP A 6 -24.92 12.50 -10.35
C ASP A 6 -23.72 12.77 -9.44
N ALA A 7 -23.56 12.02 -8.33
CA ALA A 7 -22.42 12.15 -7.42
C ALA A 7 -21.95 10.81 -6.86
N VAL A 8 -20.66 10.71 -6.52
CA VAL A 8 -20.05 9.54 -5.88
C VAL A 8 -18.98 9.96 -4.87
N ARG A 9 -18.95 9.29 -3.72
CA ARG A 9 -17.99 9.52 -2.62
C ARG A 9 -16.97 8.37 -2.57
N LEU A 10 -15.70 8.71 -2.79
CA LEU A 10 -14.58 7.77 -2.76
C LEU A 10 -13.86 7.90 -1.41
N GLY A 11 -13.83 6.82 -0.63
CA GLY A 11 -13.02 6.72 0.56
C GLY A 11 -11.58 6.33 0.25
N THR A 12 -10.65 7.00 0.92
CA THR A 12 -9.21 6.70 0.86
C THR A 12 -8.56 6.80 2.22
N ARG A 13 -7.42 6.10 2.39
CA ARG A 13 -6.50 6.35 3.51
C ARG A 13 -5.73 7.66 3.33
N GLY A 14 -5.17 8.17 4.41
CA GLY A 14 -4.43 9.44 4.44
C GLY A 14 -3.02 9.42 3.83
N SER A 15 -2.44 8.25 3.55
CA SER A 15 -1.10 8.17 2.96
C SER A 15 -1.03 8.78 1.55
N MET A 16 0.11 9.36 1.17
CA MET A 16 0.30 9.95 -0.16
C MET A 16 0.00 8.97 -1.30
N LEU A 17 0.42 7.71 -1.16
CA LEU A 17 0.16 6.69 -2.17
C LEU A 17 -1.33 6.35 -2.28
N ALA A 18 -2.04 6.24 -1.14
CA ALA A 18 -3.48 5.96 -1.16
C ALA A 18 -4.27 7.11 -1.82
N ARG A 19 -3.90 8.37 -1.53
CA ARG A 19 -4.48 9.54 -2.21
C ARG A 19 -4.21 9.50 -3.71
N TRP A 20 -2.96 9.25 -4.12
CA TRP A 20 -2.64 9.13 -5.55
C TRP A 20 -3.44 8.01 -6.25
N GLN A 21 -3.62 6.86 -5.61
CA GLN A 21 -4.43 5.75 -6.14
C GLN A 21 -5.90 6.16 -6.31
N THR A 22 -6.42 6.91 -5.35
CA THR A 22 -7.80 7.41 -5.37
C THR A 22 -7.98 8.48 -6.44
N ASP A 23 -7.04 9.41 -6.58
CA ASP A 23 -7.04 10.42 -7.64
C ASP A 23 -6.95 9.78 -9.03
N TYR A 24 -6.16 8.71 -9.16
CA TYR A 24 -6.09 7.93 -10.40
C TYR A 24 -7.46 7.33 -10.76
N VAL A 25 -8.13 6.67 -9.80
CA VAL A 25 -9.48 6.11 -10.02
C VAL A 25 -10.50 7.21 -10.29
N ALA A 26 -10.48 8.31 -9.54
CA ALA A 26 -11.32 9.48 -9.77
C ALA A 26 -11.15 10.03 -11.19
N GLY A 27 -9.90 10.13 -11.67
CA GLY A 27 -9.61 10.54 -13.05
C GLY A 27 -10.15 9.59 -14.11
N LEU A 28 -10.20 8.28 -13.84
CA LEU A 28 -10.84 7.31 -14.74
C LEU A 28 -12.36 7.49 -14.75
N LEU A 29 -12.98 7.64 -13.57
CA LEU A 29 -14.42 7.88 -13.44
C LEU A 29 -14.85 9.18 -14.14
N ALA A 30 -14.12 10.27 -13.93
CA ALA A 30 -14.41 11.57 -14.55
C ALA A 30 -14.32 11.52 -16.09
N LYS A 31 -13.40 10.72 -16.64
CA LYS A 31 -13.29 10.52 -18.10
C LYS A 31 -14.46 9.71 -18.66
N ALA A 32 -14.89 8.67 -17.96
CA ALA A 32 -16.00 7.82 -18.38
C ALA A 32 -17.37 8.48 -18.19
N TRP A 33 -17.51 9.28 -17.13
CA TRP A 33 -18.73 10.01 -16.79
C TRP A 33 -18.42 11.48 -16.49
N PRO A 34 -18.33 12.35 -17.52
CA PRO A 34 -17.97 13.77 -17.35
C PRO A 34 -18.94 14.60 -16.51
N HIS A 35 -20.15 14.09 -16.26
CA HIS A 35 -21.18 14.76 -15.44
C HIS A 35 -21.18 14.28 -13.98
N LEU A 36 -20.37 13.27 -13.64
CA LEU A 36 -20.32 12.69 -12.31
C LEU A 36 -19.51 13.60 -11.37
N HIS A 37 -20.13 14.07 -10.30
CA HIS A 37 -19.47 14.80 -9.24
C HIS A 37 -18.73 13.83 -8.30
N ILE A 38 -17.41 13.94 -8.22
CA ILE A 38 -16.57 13.04 -7.43
C ILE A 38 -16.12 13.75 -6.15
N HIS A 39 -16.46 13.17 -5.00
CA HIS A 39 -16.01 13.60 -3.68
C HIS A 39 -15.00 12.60 -3.14
N VAL A 40 -13.86 13.08 -2.63
CA VAL A 40 -12.84 12.21 -2.02
C VAL A 40 -12.83 12.44 -0.52
N GLU A 41 -13.15 11.39 0.23
CA GLU A 41 -13.18 11.38 1.69
C GLU A 41 -11.92 10.69 2.24
N VAL A 42 -11.16 11.39 3.07
CA VAL A 42 -9.94 10.85 3.67
C VAL A 42 -10.27 10.27 5.05
N LEU A 43 -10.32 8.94 5.14
CA LEU A 43 -10.56 8.22 6.38
C LEU A 43 -9.25 7.95 7.11
N HIS A 44 -9.26 8.19 8.42
CA HIS A 44 -8.10 8.03 9.27
C HIS A 44 -8.21 6.67 9.97
N THR A 45 -7.37 5.72 9.57
CA THR A 45 -7.40 4.36 10.11
C THR A 45 -6.63 4.27 11.43
N GLN A 46 -6.97 3.31 12.30
CA GLN A 46 -6.16 2.97 13.47
C GLN A 46 -4.76 2.49 13.07
N GLY A 47 -4.62 1.86 11.90
CA GLY A 47 -3.34 1.47 11.31
C GLY A 47 -2.40 2.64 11.00
N ASP A 48 -2.94 3.85 10.80
CA ASP A 48 -2.14 5.07 10.65
C ASP A 48 -1.68 5.64 12.00
N ARG A 49 -2.31 5.23 13.11
CA ARG A 49 -2.01 5.68 14.49
C ARG A 49 -1.05 4.74 15.24
N VAL A 50 -0.90 3.48 14.83
CA VAL A 50 -0.06 2.48 15.51
C VAL A 50 1.23 2.19 14.71
N LEU A 51 2.30 2.92 15.02
CA LEU A 51 3.63 2.72 14.40
C LEU A 51 4.57 1.81 15.21
N ASP A 52 4.23 1.51 16.48
CA ASP A 52 5.16 0.95 17.48
C ASP A 52 4.94 -0.52 17.86
N ARG A 53 4.13 -1.30 17.13
CA ARG A 53 3.95 -2.75 17.39
C ARG A 53 4.24 -3.62 16.16
N PRO A 54 4.82 -4.83 16.32
CA PRO A 54 5.06 -5.74 15.19
C PRO A 54 3.75 -6.20 14.53
N LEU A 55 3.65 -6.18 13.19
CA LEU A 55 2.47 -6.66 12.44
C LEU A 55 1.91 -8.02 12.90
N PRO A 56 2.73 -9.04 13.23
CA PRO A 56 2.22 -10.33 13.71
C PRO A 56 1.49 -10.25 15.06
N LEU A 57 1.80 -9.21 15.86
CA LEU A 57 1.22 -8.97 17.19
C LEU A 57 0.03 -7.99 17.16
N ILE A 58 -0.17 -7.26 16.05
CA ILE A 58 -1.37 -6.45 15.79
C ILE A 58 -2.42 -7.32 15.06
N GLY A 59 -2.51 -8.61 15.44
CA GLY A 59 -3.35 -9.58 14.77
C GLY A 59 -4.80 -9.09 14.64
N GLY A 60 -5.25 -8.95 13.40
CA GLY A 60 -6.64 -8.66 13.04
C GLY A 60 -6.75 -8.61 11.52
N LYS A 61 -7.64 -9.43 10.94
CA LYS A 61 -8.09 -9.25 9.56
C LYS A 61 -8.58 -7.78 9.43
N GLY A 62 -8.08 -7.04 8.45
CA GLY A 62 -8.63 -5.71 8.12
C GLY A 62 -8.01 -4.47 8.77
N LEU A 63 -6.78 -4.51 9.32
CA LEU A 63 -6.14 -3.33 9.95
C LEU A 63 -6.08 -2.06 9.05
N PHE A 64 -6.13 -2.24 7.72
CA PHE A 64 -6.10 -1.15 6.75
C PHE A 64 -7.40 -0.99 5.95
N THR A 65 -8.40 -1.83 6.22
CA THR A 65 -9.66 -1.87 5.46
C THR A 65 -10.88 -1.63 6.34
N ALA A 66 -10.82 -1.94 7.64
CA ALA A 66 -11.97 -1.87 8.55
C ALA A 66 -12.70 -0.52 8.52
N GLU A 67 -11.99 0.60 8.64
CA GLU A 67 -12.66 1.91 8.67
C GLU A 67 -13.28 2.29 7.33
N LEU A 68 -12.70 1.82 6.21
CA LEU A 68 -13.27 2.02 4.88
C LEU A 68 -14.48 1.11 4.65
N GLU A 69 -14.43 -0.12 5.15
CA GLU A 69 -15.54 -1.07 5.12
C GLU A 69 -16.73 -0.58 5.96
N ASP A 70 -16.49 -0.08 7.17
CA ASP A 70 -17.51 0.54 8.04
C ASP A 70 -18.16 1.76 7.36
N ALA A 71 -17.36 2.57 6.68
CA ALA A 71 -17.84 3.72 5.94
C ALA A 71 -18.67 3.32 4.70
N LEU A 72 -18.34 2.21 4.03
CA LEU A 72 -19.15 1.64 2.95
C LEU A 72 -20.48 1.11 3.51
N HIS A 73 -20.46 0.34 4.60
CA HIS A 73 -21.67 -0.21 5.21
C HIS A 73 -22.63 0.85 5.75
N SER A 74 -22.09 1.91 6.34
CA SER A 74 -22.89 3.05 6.82
C SER A 74 -23.38 3.97 5.70
N GLY A 75 -22.91 3.79 4.47
CA GLY A 75 -23.20 4.67 3.34
C GLY A 75 -22.56 6.06 3.48
N ALA A 76 -21.51 6.20 4.28
CA ALA A 76 -20.72 7.42 4.38
C ALA A 76 -19.86 7.64 3.12
N ILE A 77 -19.41 6.56 2.49
CA ILE A 77 -18.77 6.54 1.17
C ILE A 77 -19.47 5.51 0.27
N ASP A 78 -19.33 5.68 -1.03
CA ASP A 78 -19.95 4.80 -2.04
C ASP A 78 -18.93 3.81 -2.60
N LEU A 79 -17.65 4.19 -2.66
CA LEU A 79 -16.54 3.38 -3.16
C LEU A 79 -15.33 3.52 -2.25
N ALA A 80 -14.54 2.46 -2.06
CA ALA A 80 -13.24 2.51 -1.41
C ALA A 80 -12.14 2.10 -2.38
N VAL A 81 -11.02 2.83 -2.39
CA VAL A 81 -9.87 2.53 -3.25
C VAL A 81 -8.75 1.90 -2.44
N HIS A 82 -8.30 0.72 -2.87
CA HIS A 82 -7.25 -0.04 -2.20
C HIS A 82 -6.18 -0.51 -3.18
N SER A 83 -4.97 -0.69 -2.64
CA SER A 83 -4.00 -1.61 -3.24
C SER A 83 -4.53 -3.04 -3.09
N LEU A 84 -4.75 -3.75 -4.20
CA LEU A 84 -5.37 -5.08 -4.19
C LEU A 84 -4.65 -6.10 -3.28
N LYS A 85 -3.33 -5.98 -3.12
CA LYS A 85 -2.53 -6.85 -2.24
C LYS A 85 -2.85 -6.70 -0.74
N ASP A 86 -3.50 -5.60 -0.36
CA ASP A 86 -3.82 -5.26 1.02
C ASP A 86 -5.26 -5.66 1.38
N LEU A 87 -6.06 -6.12 0.41
CA LEU A 87 -7.40 -6.66 0.67
C LEU A 87 -7.32 -8.09 1.24
N PRO A 88 -8.22 -8.45 2.17
CA PRO A 88 -8.32 -9.82 2.67
C PRO A 88 -8.78 -10.78 1.56
N ILE A 89 -8.49 -12.08 1.74
CA ILE A 89 -8.94 -13.14 0.83
C ILE A 89 -10.46 -13.30 0.89
N GLU A 90 -11.01 -13.28 2.10
CA GLU A 90 -12.45 -13.28 2.35
C GLU A 90 -12.92 -11.83 2.39
N LEU A 91 -13.89 -11.51 1.53
CA LEU A 91 -14.49 -10.19 1.52
C LEU A 91 -15.54 -10.07 2.63
N THR A 92 -15.63 -8.88 3.21
CA THR A 92 -16.62 -8.56 4.22
C THR A 92 -18.04 -8.69 3.63
N PRO A 93 -18.97 -9.39 4.28
CA PRO A 93 -20.32 -9.58 3.77
C PRO A 93 -21.00 -8.27 3.38
N GLY A 94 -21.69 -8.27 2.24
CA GLY A 94 -22.34 -7.07 1.69
C GLY A 94 -21.41 -6.13 0.92
N LEU A 95 -20.10 -6.37 0.94
CA LEU A 95 -19.11 -5.65 0.13
C LEU A 95 -18.55 -6.54 -0.97
N THR A 96 -18.12 -5.94 -2.06
CA THR A 96 -17.50 -6.65 -3.20
C THR A 96 -16.40 -5.82 -3.84
N ILE A 97 -15.50 -6.48 -4.56
CA ILE A 97 -14.54 -5.80 -5.43
C ILE A 97 -15.29 -5.41 -6.71
N GLY A 98 -15.71 -4.14 -6.79
CA GLY A 98 -16.49 -3.64 -7.92
C GLY A 98 -15.68 -3.45 -9.22
N ALA A 99 -14.37 -3.18 -9.11
CA ALA A 99 -13.52 -2.97 -10.27
C ALA A 99 -12.04 -3.24 -9.96
N ILE A 100 -11.29 -3.59 -11.00
CA ILE A 100 -9.82 -3.69 -10.97
C ILE A 100 -9.27 -2.88 -12.15
N PRO A 101 -8.64 -1.72 -11.91
CA PRO A 101 -8.03 -0.92 -12.97
C PRO A 101 -6.87 -1.65 -13.67
N THR A 102 -6.38 -1.08 -14.77
CA THR A 102 -5.19 -1.58 -15.47
C THR A 102 -4.03 -1.76 -14.52
N ARG A 103 -3.40 -2.93 -14.56
CA ARG A 103 -2.36 -3.33 -13.61
C ARG A 103 -1.08 -2.53 -13.83
N GLY A 104 -0.56 -1.94 -12.75
CA GLY A 104 0.78 -1.34 -12.73
C GLY A 104 1.91 -2.39 -12.79
N ALA A 105 3.15 -1.92 -12.71
CA ALA A 105 4.34 -2.78 -12.70
C ALA A 105 4.29 -3.80 -11.54
N VAL A 106 4.51 -5.07 -11.88
CA VAL A 106 4.37 -6.19 -10.92
C VAL A 106 5.68 -6.59 -10.24
N HIS A 107 6.80 -6.01 -10.66
CA HIS A 107 8.11 -6.34 -10.13
C HIS A 107 8.38 -5.64 -8.80
N ASP A 108 9.25 -6.25 -8.01
CA ASP A 108 9.87 -5.59 -6.88
C ASP A 108 11.08 -4.78 -7.38
N VAL A 109 11.36 -3.64 -6.75
CA VAL A 109 12.52 -2.80 -7.03
C VAL A 109 13.39 -2.68 -5.79
N VAL A 110 14.68 -2.45 -6.02
CA VAL A 110 15.68 -2.23 -4.99
C VAL A 110 16.04 -0.76 -4.97
N ILE A 111 16.05 -0.18 -3.78
CA ILE A 111 16.63 1.14 -3.54
C ILE A 111 17.81 0.91 -2.60
N SER A 112 19.03 1.05 -3.12
CA SER A 112 20.26 0.92 -2.33
C SER A 112 20.88 2.28 -2.10
N ARG A 113 21.43 2.48 -0.91
CA ARG A 113 22.13 3.72 -0.56
C ARG A 113 23.35 3.94 -1.44
N SER A 114 24.03 2.86 -1.80
CA SER A 114 25.22 2.88 -2.64
C SER A 114 24.93 2.95 -4.15
N GLY A 115 23.66 2.80 -4.57
CA GLY A 115 23.29 2.68 -5.98
C GLY A 115 23.62 1.33 -6.64
N HIS A 116 24.25 0.40 -5.90
CA HIS A 116 24.58 -0.92 -6.41
C HIS A 116 23.39 -1.88 -6.37
N PRO A 117 23.30 -2.84 -7.31
CA PRO A 117 22.34 -3.93 -7.23
C PRO A 117 22.65 -4.87 -6.05
N LEU A 118 21.65 -5.64 -5.61
CA LEU A 118 21.79 -6.55 -4.44
C LEU A 118 23.00 -7.46 -4.51
N ALA A 119 23.29 -8.03 -5.70
CA ALA A 119 24.39 -8.96 -5.90
C ALA A 119 25.79 -8.34 -5.71
N GLN A 120 25.88 -7.00 -5.71
CA GLN A 120 27.13 -6.25 -5.53
C GLN A 120 27.24 -5.61 -4.14
N LEU A 121 26.24 -5.78 -3.27
CA LEU A 121 26.33 -5.30 -1.91
C LEU A 121 27.33 -6.16 -1.12
N PRO A 122 28.05 -5.58 -0.15
CA PRO A 122 29.04 -6.31 0.62
C PRO A 122 28.38 -7.42 1.45
N ALA A 123 29.15 -8.46 1.77
CA ALA A 123 28.69 -9.52 2.67
C ALA A 123 28.28 -8.93 4.03
N GLY A 124 27.12 -9.37 4.53
CA GLY A 124 26.52 -8.85 5.75
C GLY A 124 25.71 -7.57 5.57
N ALA A 125 25.64 -6.99 4.36
CA ALA A 125 24.81 -5.83 4.07
C ALA A 125 23.34 -6.09 4.41
N THR A 126 22.68 -5.05 4.91
CA THR A 126 21.37 -5.10 5.53
C THR A 126 20.30 -4.57 4.60
N VAL A 127 19.37 -5.45 4.20
CA VAL A 127 18.25 -5.11 3.33
C VAL A 127 16.95 -5.01 4.14
N GLY A 128 16.33 -3.83 4.15
CA GLY A 128 15.07 -3.59 4.83
C GLY A 128 13.87 -4.15 4.07
N THR A 129 13.18 -5.11 4.67
CA THR A 129 11.87 -5.59 4.21
C THR A 129 11.12 -6.29 5.34
N SER A 130 9.88 -5.86 5.60
CA SER A 130 8.97 -6.57 6.52
C SER A 130 8.11 -7.65 5.83
N SER A 131 8.37 -7.94 4.56
CA SER A 131 7.64 -8.96 3.78
C SER A 131 8.37 -10.29 3.84
N ARG A 132 7.70 -11.31 4.41
CA ARG A 132 8.21 -12.69 4.44
C ARG A 132 8.48 -13.25 3.04
N ARG A 133 7.61 -12.94 2.07
CA ARG A 133 7.79 -13.31 0.65
C ARG A 133 9.12 -12.78 0.12
N ARG A 134 9.38 -11.47 0.30
CA ARG A 134 10.60 -10.82 -0.20
C ARG A 134 11.83 -11.32 0.54
N SER A 135 11.77 -11.43 1.87
CA SER A 135 12.89 -11.90 2.68
C SER A 135 13.33 -13.32 2.28
N ALA A 136 12.39 -14.27 2.16
CA ALA A 136 12.70 -15.64 1.76
C ALA A 136 13.31 -15.72 0.35
N GLN A 137 12.75 -15.00 -0.62
CA GLN A 137 13.26 -14.98 -2.00
C GLN A 137 14.64 -14.32 -2.07
N LEU A 138 14.86 -13.22 -1.33
CA LEU A 138 16.13 -12.51 -1.29
C LEU A 138 17.22 -13.36 -0.66
N LEU A 139 16.99 -13.97 0.51
CA LEU A 139 17.99 -14.79 1.18
C LEU A 139 18.33 -16.06 0.39
N ARG A 140 17.40 -16.55 -0.45
CA ARG A 140 17.70 -17.63 -1.39
C ARG A 140 18.62 -17.18 -2.52
N ALA A 141 18.38 -16.00 -3.10
CA ALA A 141 19.14 -15.49 -4.25
C ALA A 141 20.48 -14.83 -3.85
N CYS A 142 20.52 -14.19 -2.69
CA CYS A 142 21.66 -13.43 -2.17
C CYS A 142 21.93 -13.84 -0.71
N PRO A 143 22.43 -15.06 -0.46
CA PRO A 143 22.61 -15.61 0.90
C PRO A 143 23.67 -14.88 1.73
N HIS A 144 24.49 -14.03 1.10
CA HIS A 144 25.48 -13.18 1.78
C HIS A 144 24.86 -11.93 2.42
N LEU A 145 23.59 -11.63 2.14
CA LEU A 145 22.89 -10.47 2.68
C LEU A 145 22.08 -10.83 3.92
N ARG A 146 21.73 -9.81 4.72
CA ARG A 146 20.83 -9.93 5.87
C ARG A 146 19.55 -9.17 5.59
N THR A 147 18.42 -9.64 6.11
CA THR A 147 17.16 -8.89 6.07
C THR A 147 16.73 -8.45 7.46
N ILE A 148 16.32 -7.20 7.59
CA ILE A 148 15.69 -6.68 8.81
C ILE A 148 14.35 -6.03 8.48
N ASP A 149 13.46 -5.98 9.46
CA ASP A 149 12.14 -5.35 9.31
C ASP A 149 12.29 -3.84 9.07
N ILE A 150 11.45 -3.29 8.18
CA ILE A 150 11.31 -1.85 7.97
C ILE A 150 9.83 -1.45 7.91
N ARG A 151 9.50 -0.35 8.59
CA ARG A 151 8.14 0.18 8.76
C ARG A 151 8.01 1.63 8.31
N GLY A 152 6.77 2.02 8.05
CA GLY A 152 6.37 3.34 7.54
C GLY A 152 5.81 3.26 6.12
N ASN A 153 5.31 4.40 5.63
CA ASN A 153 4.93 4.59 4.24
C ASN A 153 6.16 4.61 3.32
N VAL A 154 5.94 4.61 2.01
CA VAL A 154 7.01 4.53 1.00
C VAL A 154 8.07 5.61 1.22
N ASP A 155 7.65 6.86 1.39
CA ASP A 155 8.51 8.02 1.65
C ASP A 155 9.41 7.81 2.88
N THR A 156 8.83 7.26 3.95
CA THR A 156 9.51 7.08 5.23
C THR A 156 10.53 5.95 5.14
N ARG A 157 10.22 4.89 4.39
CA ARG A 157 11.16 3.78 4.14
C ARG A 157 12.34 4.24 3.29
N ILE A 158 12.08 5.00 2.23
CA ILE A 158 13.13 5.57 1.38
C ILE A 158 14.06 6.45 2.24
N ARG A 159 13.49 7.37 3.02
CA ARG A 159 14.25 8.25 3.92
C ARG A 159 15.14 7.47 4.90
N LYS A 160 14.57 6.46 5.58
CA LYS A 160 15.32 5.58 6.50
C LYS A 160 16.49 4.85 5.84
N THR A 161 16.39 4.57 4.54
CA THR A 161 17.43 3.84 3.79
C THR A 161 18.55 4.76 3.32
N LEU A 162 18.17 5.96 2.87
CA LEU A 162 19.11 6.96 2.37
C LEU A 162 19.83 7.69 3.50
N ASP A 163 19.32 7.64 4.73
CA ASP A 163 20.00 8.16 5.92
C ASP A 163 21.33 7.40 6.15
N PRO A 164 22.49 8.09 6.07
CA PRO A 164 23.79 7.46 6.30
C PRO A 164 23.96 6.84 7.70
N ALA A 165 23.25 7.38 8.70
CA ALA A 165 23.22 6.84 10.06
C ALA A 165 22.19 5.71 10.24
N GLY A 166 21.37 5.45 9.22
CA GLY A 166 20.34 4.42 9.24
C GLY A 166 20.92 3.00 9.10
N PRO A 167 20.21 1.97 9.61
CA PRO A 167 20.71 0.59 9.64
C PRO A 167 20.54 -0.17 8.31
N TYR A 168 20.07 0.48 7.24
CA TYR A 168 19.71 -0.18 5.98
C TYR A 168 20.66 0.22 4.84
N ASP A 169 21.33 -0.76 4.25
CA ASP A 169 22.12 -0.57 3.03
C ASP A 169 21.23 -0.52 1.77
N ALA A 170 20.10 -1.23 1.82
CA ALA A 170 19.09 -1.21 0.77
C ALA A 170 17.69 -1.52 1.32
N ILE A 171 16.66 -1.26 0.51
CA ILE A 171 15.29 -1.73 0.74
C ILE A 171 14.69 -2.33 -0.52
N VAL A 172 13.68 -3.17 -0.34
CA VAL A 172 12.88 -3.73 -1.44
C VAL A 172 11.45 -3.18 -1.37
N LEU A 173 11.02 -2.52 -2.44
CA LEU A 173 9.68 -1.95 -2.60
C LEU A 173 8.98 -2.57 -3.81
N ALA A 174 7.67 -2.30 -3.94
CA ALA A 174 6.98 -2.57 -5.21
C ALA A 174 7.39 -1.49 -6.22
N ALA A 175 7.47 -1.83 -7.50
CA ALA A 175 7.76 -0.87 -8.56
C ALA A 175 6.62 0.12 -8.80
N ALA A 176 5.39 -0.36 -8.68
CA ALA A 176 4.16 0.44 -8.78
C ALA A 176 3.94 1.35 -7.57
#